data_AF-A0A292Q730-F1
#
_entry.id   AF-A0A292Q730-F1
#
_cell.length_a   1.000
_cell.length_b   1.000
_cell.length_c   1.000
_cell.angle_alpha   90.00
_cell.angle_beta   90.00
_cell.angle_gamma   90.00
#
_symmetry.space_group_name_H-M   'P 1'
#
loop_
_entity.id
_entity.type
_entity.pdbx_description
1 polymer ?
#
loop_
_entity_poly.entity_id
_entity_poly.type
_entity_poly.pdbx_seq_one_letter_code
_entity_poly.pdbx_strand_id
1 'polypeptide(L)' 'MSTPYFWAHPFRYMRYAAHQYPALFWSVIIGVQGPLIFLGGVMAKKRFGWERPPIPLSYPVPNRPRRIPAGYDDD' A
#
# COMPACT_ATOMS: atom_id res chain seq x y z
N MET A 1 30.70 -14.81 -23.50
CA MET A 1 29.63 -15.50 -22.74
C MET A 1 28.41 -15.63 -23.64
N SER A 2 27.96 -16.84 -23.97
CA SER A 2 26.68 -17.01 -24.68
C SER A 2 25.52 -16.51 -23.82
N THR A 3 24.59 -15.73 -24.39
CA THR A 3 23.40 -15.25 -23.67
C THR A 3 22.52 -16.44 -23.29
N PRO A 4 22.26 -16.71 -21.99
CA PRO A 4 21.37 -17.79 -21.58
C PRO A 4 19.94 -17.50 -22.03
N TYR A 5 19.20 -18.51 -22.49
CA TYR A 5 17.78 -18.36 -22.80
C TYR A 5 16.94 -18.33 -21.51
N PHE A 6 16.00 -17.37 -21.43
CA PHE A 6 15.11 -17.21 -20.28
C PHE A 6 14.28 -18.48 -20.00
N TRP A 7 13.63 -19.03 -21.03
CA TRP A 7 12.74 -20.19 -20.89
C TRP A 7 13.45 -21.52 -20.65
N ALA A 8 14.76 -21.60 -20.93
CA ALA A 8 15.55 -22.81 -20.68
C ALA A 8 16.23 -22.79 -19.31
N HIS A 9 16.74 -21.63 -18.89
CA HIS A 9 17.51 -21.49 -17.64
C HIS A 9 17.22 -20.13 -16.96
N PRO A 10 16.01 -19.95 -16.39
CA PRO A 10 15.56 -18.64 -15.91
C PRO A 10 16.46 -18.06 -14.82
N PHE A 11 16.90 -18.86 -13.84
CA PHE A 11 17.82 -18.40 -12.79
C PHE A 11 19.19 -17.96 -13.34
N ARG A 12 19.69 -18.66 -14.36
CA ARG A 12 20.96 -18.30 -15.02
C ARG A 12 20.81 -17.02 -15.83
N TYR A 13 19.65 -16.82 -16.47
CA TYR A 13 19.30 -15.57 -17.15
C TYR A 13 19.18 -14.40 -16.18
N MET A 14 18.48 -14.56 -15.06
CA MET A 14 18.38 -13.49 -14.05
C MET A 14 19.75 -13.07 -13.52
N ARG A 15 20.64 -14.01 -13.19
CA ARG A 15 22.01 -13.68 -12.78
C ARG A 15 22.79 -12.98 -13.89
N TYR A 16 22.65 -13.42 -15.14
CA TYR A 16 23.26 -12.76 -16.29
C TYR A 16 22.74 -11.33 -16.48
N ALA A 17 21.43 -11.14 -16.45
CA ALA A 17 20.77 -9.84 -16.60
C ALA A 17 21.14 -8.87 -15.47
N ALA A 18 21.28 -9.36 -14.23
CA ALA A 18 21.72 -8.56 -13.10
C ALA A 18 23.13 -7.98 -13.28
N HIS A 19 24.05 -8.72 -13.91
CA HIS A 19 25.42 -8.26 -14.14
C HIS A 19 25.61 -7.48 -15.44
N GLN A 20 24.95 -7.87 -16.53
CA GLN A 20 25.12 -7.22 -17.84
C GLN A 20 24.22 -6.01 -18.05
N TYR A 21 23.00 -6.06 -17.51
CA TYR A 21 21.98 -5.03 -17.67
C TYR A 21 21.39 -4.64 -16.31
N PRO A 22 22.22 -4.15 -15.36
CA PRO A 22 21.80 -3.93 -13.98
C PRO A 22 20.62 -2.94 -13.88
N ALA A 23 20.62 -1.87 -14.67
CA ALA A 23 19.55 -0.87 -14.65
C ALA A 23 18.18 -1.46 -15.05
N LEU A 24 18.14 -2.30 -16.09
CA LEU A 24 16.90 -2.95 -16.54
C LEU A 24 16.44 -4.02 -15.55
N PHE A 25 17.36 -4.83 -15.04
CA PHE A 25 17.02 -5.90 -14.11
C PHE A 25 16.45 -5.35 -12.80
N TRP A 26 17.13 -4.39 -12.18
CA TRP A 26 16.70 -3.84 -10.88
C TRP A 26 15.49 -2.92 -10.99
N SER A 27 15.32 -2.18 -12.08
CA SER A 27 14.09 -1.38 -12.28
C SER A 27 12.83 -2.25 -12.30
N VAL A 28 12.88 -3.40 -12.98
CA VAL A 28 11.77 -4.36 -12.99
C VAL A 28 11.54 -4.97 -11.61
N ILE A 29 12.59 -5.41 -10.91
CA ILE A 29 12.46 -6.00 -9.57
C ILE A 29 11.84 -5.01 -8.59
N ILE A 30 12.36 -3.79 -8.52
CA ILE A 30 11.86 -2.75 -7.62
C ILE A 30 10.42 -2.37 -8.00
N GLY A 31 10.13 -2.27 -9.30
CA GLY A 31 8.80 -2.00 -9.82
C GLY A 31 7.78 -3.06 -9.43
N VAL A 32 8.14 -4.35 -9.47
CA VAL A 32 7.27 -5.47 -9.05
C VAL A 32 7.17 -5.58 -7.53
N GLN A 33 8.22 -5.20 -6.79
CA GLN A 33 8.23 -5.27 -5.33
C GLN A 33 7.19 -4.33 -4.70
N GLY A 34 6.93 -3.16 -5.30
CA GLY A 34 5.91 -2.21 -4.82
C GLY A 34 4.50 -2.81 -4.72
N PRO A 35 3.92 -3.32 -5.82
CA PRO A 35 2.62 -4.00 -5.80
C PRO A 35 2.57 -5.22 -4.86
N LEU A 36 3.66 -5.99 -4.76
CA LEU A 36 3.73 -7.14 -3.85
C LEU A 36 3.67 -6.70 -2.38
N ILE A 37 4.43 -5.67 -2.02
CA ILE A 37 4.41 -5.10 -0.66
C ILE A 37 3.04 -4.49 -0.39
N PHE A 38 2.41 -3.81 -1.35
CA PHE A 38 1.07 -3.24 -1.16
C PHE A 38 0.06 -4.34 -0.83
N LEU A 39 0.04 -5.41 -1.63
CA LEU A 39 -0.87 -6.54 -1.43
C LEU A 39 -0.63 -7.22 -0.07
N GLY A 40 0.64 -7.48 0.27
CA GLY A 40 1.02 -8.05 1.57
C GLY A 40 0.70 -7.13 2.75
N GLY A 41 0.94 -5.83 2.60
CA GLY A 41 0.73 -4.80 3.61
C GLY A 41 -0.74 -4.60 3.96
N VAL A 42 -1.64 -4.66 2.98
CA VAL A 42 -3.10 -4.62 3.22
C VAL A 42 -3.55 -5.82 4.05
N MET A 43 -3.06 -7.03 3.75
CA MET A 43 -3.37 -8.24 4.52
C MET A 43 -2.80 -8.17 5.94
N ALA A 44 -1.55 -7.69 6.08
CA ALA A 44 -0.90 -7.53 7.37
C ALA A 44 -1.61 -6.50 8.25
N LYS A 45 -2.06 -5.36 7.68
CA LYS A 45 -2.77 -4.31 8.41
C LYS A 45 -4.00 -4.83 9.15
N LYS A 46 -4.79 -5.71 8.51
CA LYS A 46 -5.97 -6.35 9.12
C LYS A 46 -5.59 -7.33 10.24
N ARG A 47 -4.50 -8.09 10.06
CA ARG A 47 -4.05 -9.08 11.06
C ARG A 47 -3.42 -8.46 12.29
N PHE A 48 -2.68 -7.35 12.13
CA PHE A 48 -1.96 -6.68 13.22
C PHE A 48 -2.76 -5.53 13.86
N GLY A 49 -4.02 -5.31 13.46
CA GLY A 49 -4.90 -4.33 14.10
C GLY A 49 -4.47 -2.87 13.88
N TRP A 50 -3.69 -2.58 12.83
CA TRP A 50 -3.25 -1.22 12.49
C TRP A 50 -4.33 -0.44 11.72
N GLU A 51 -5.56 -0.48 12.19
CA GLU A 51 -6.65 0.36 11.66
C GLU A 51 -6.69 1.69 12.41
N ARG A 52 -6.59 2.79 11.66
CA ARG A 52 -6.73 4.14 12.20
C ARG A 52 -8.16 4.61 11.94
N PRO A 53 -8.85 5.23 12.91
CA PRO A 53 -10.15 5.81 12.66
C PRO A 53 -10.06 6.94 11.62
N PRO A 54 -11.10 7.16 10.81
CA PRO A 54 -11.13 8.25 9.84
C PRO A 54 -11.11 9.60 10.57
N ILE A 55 -10.28 10.52 10.09
CA ILE A 55 -10.23 11.89 10.60
C ILE A 55 -11.45 12.64 10.06
N PRO A 56 -12.24 13.33 10.90
CA PRO A 56 -13.38 14.10 10.43
C PRO A 56 -12.90 15.27 9.57
N LEU A 57 -13.41 15.37 8.34
CA LEU A 57 -13.10 16.46 7.43
C LEU A 57 -13.95 17.72 7.71
N SER A 58 -15.09 17.54 8.36
CA SER A 58 -16.06 18.58 8.70
C SER A 58 -16.49 18.46 10.16
N TYR A 59 -17.20 19.47 10.65
CA TYR A 59 -17.81 19.40 11.97
C TYR A 59 -18.72 18.16 12.05
N PRO A 60 -18.54 17.27 13.06
CA PRO A 60 -19.30 16.03 13.16
C PRO A 60 -20.71 16.34 13.66
N VAL A 61 -21.60 16.67 12.74
CA VAL A 61 -23.01 16.89 13.05
C VAL A 61 -23.64 15.54 13.41
N PRO A 62 -24.16 15.37 14.65
CA PRO A 62 -24.80 14.12 15.03
C PRO A 62 -26.07 13.89 14.20
N ASN A 63 -26.26 12.68 13.67
CA ASN A 63 -27.49 12.29 12.97
C ASN A 63 -28.61 11.99 13.98
N ARG A 64 -29.09 13.02 14.66
CA ARG A 64 -30.17 12.94 15.65
C ARG A 64 -31.14 14.12 15.51
N PRO A 65 -32.43 13.95 15.86
CA PRO A 65 -33.37 15.06 15.88
C PRO A 65 -32.93 16.15 16.86
N ARG A 66 -33.34 17.40 16.59
CA ARG A 66 -33.04 18.54 17.46
C ARG A 66 -33.65 18.31 18.85
N ARG A 67 -32.83 18.47 19.89
CA ARG A 67 -33.26 18.54 21.29
C ARG A 67 -33.06 19.97 21.76
N ILE A 68 -34.13 20.61 22.22
CA ILE A 68 -34.08 21.98 22.73
C ILE A 68 -33.37 21.93 24.11
N PRO A 69 -32.22 22.62 24.28
CA PRO A 69 -31.56 22.73 25.58
C PRO A 69 -32.31 23.73 26.47
N ALA A 70 -32.22 23.57 27.79
CA ALA A 70 -32.71 24.54 28.78
C ALA A 70 -31.53 25.18 29.51
N GLY A 71 -31.69 26.41 30.01
CA GLY A 71 -30.72 27.06 30.91
C GLY A 71 -29.81 28.13 30.29
N TYR A 72 -30.11 28.59 29.08
CA TYR A 72 -29.45 29.74 28.43
C TYR A 72 -30.50 30.72 27.88
N ASP A 73 -31.65 30.82 28.54
CA ASP A 73 -32.70 31.76 28.16
C ASP A 73 -32.31 33.17 28.68
N ASP A 74 -32.52 34.21 27.86
CA ASP A 74 -32.14 35.59 28.15
C ASP A 74 -33.17 36.25 29.09
N ASP A 75 -33.10 35.99 30.40
CA ASP A 75 -33.84 36.77 31.42
C ASP A 75 -33.16 38.13 31.71
#